data_AF-A0A7K0VHE3-F1
#
_entry.id   AF-A0A7K0VHE3-F1
#
_cell.length_a   1.000
_cell.length_b   1.000
_cell.length_c   1.000
_cell.angle_alpha   90.00
_cell.angle_beta   90.00
_cell.angle_gamma   90.00
#
_symmetry.space_group_name_H-M   'P 1'
#
loop_
_entity.id
_entity.type
_entity.pdbx_description
1 polymer ?
#
loop_
_entity_poly.entity_id
_entity_poly.type
_entity_poly.pdbx_seq_one_letter_code
_entity_poly.pdbx_strand_id
1 'polypeptide(L)'
;MGNNWGRWGEDDQRGALNLITPEAVKAAAQRRATGKVYSLAIQLTRESVPAVHDRPAPERYTLTTMADIGRVPPIFEIGEGVGANEDVLTMPSHIGTHMDALSHVT
;
A
#
# COMPACT_ATOMS: atom_id res chain seq x y z
N MET A 1 -8.06 23.75 24.69
CA MET A 1 -7.67 23.50 23.29
C MET A 1 -6.19 23.21 23.30
N GLY A 2 -5.76 22.07 22.75
CA GLY A 2 -4.35 21.69 22.67
C GLY A 2 -4.04 21.31 21.24
N ASN A 3 -3.00 21.91 20.66
CA ASN A 3 -2.47 21.56 19.36
C ASN A 3 -0.99 21.17 19.52
N ASN A 4 -0.39 20.60 18.47
CA ASN A 4 1.03 20.21 18.48
C ASN A 4 1.91 21.14 17.62
N TRP A 5 1.43 22.35 17.29
CA TRP A 5 2.23 23.30 16.50
C TRP A 5 3.49 23.71 17.28
N GLY A 6 4.63 23.78 16.60
CA GLY A 6 5.93 24.10 17.19
C GLY A 6 6.53 23.02 18.10
N ARG A 7 5.81 21.94 18.42
CA ARG A 7 6.27 20.88 19.34
C ARG A 7 7.57 20.22 18.90
N TRP A 8 7.79 20.11 17.60
CA TRP A 8 8.97 19.47 17.00
C TRP A 8 9.80 20.43 16.14
N GLY A 9 9.60 21.74 16.32
CA GLY A 9 10.20 22.79 15.49
C GLY A 9 9.22 23.36 14.47
N GLU A 10 9.50 24.59 14.03
CA GLU A 10 8.65 25.36 13.11
C GLU A 10 8.59 24.74 11.70
N ASP A 11 9.65 24.04 11.29
CA ASP A 11 9.75 23.40 9.96
C ASP A 11 9.28 21.93 9.95
N ASP A 12 8.68 21.43 11.04
CA ASP A 12 8.24 20.03 11.12
C ASP A 12 7.10 19.72 10.15
N GLN A 13 7.27 18.67 9.35
CA GLN A 13 6.27 18.15 8.42
C GLN A 13 5.81 16.72 8.77
N ARG A 14 6.30 16.14 9.87
CA ARG A 14 6.01 14.76 10.28
C ARG A 14 4.90 14.68 11.33
N GLY A 15 4.74 15.72 12.15
CA GLY A 15 3.77 15.76 13.23
C GLY A 15 3.93 14.59 14.20
N ALA A 16 2.82 13.93 14.54
CA ALA A 16 2.82 12.85 15.54
C ALA A 16 3.67 11.63 15.15
N LEU A 17 4.09 11.49 13.89
CA LEU A 17 5.06 10.45 13.48
C LEU A 17 6.40 10.60 14.19
N ASN A 18 6.73 11.79 14.70
CA ASN A 18 7.91 12.03 15.54
C ASN A 18 7.87 11.27 16.88
N LEU A 19 6.71 10.76 17.31
CA LEU A 19 6.59 9.89 18.49
C LEU A 19 7.06 8.46 18.23
N ILE A 20 7.24 8.07 16.97
CA ILE A 20 7.73 6.75 16.57
C ILE A 20 9.27 6.78 16.62
N THR A 21 9.83 6.69 17.83
CA THR A 21 11.29 6.69 18.04
C THR A 21 11.90 5.29 17.86
N PRO A 22 13.23 5.17 17.66
CA PRO A 22 13.90 3.86 17.62
C PRO A 22 13.63 3.00 18.86
N GLU A 23 13.56 3.61 20.04
CA GLU A 23 13.27 2.94 21.31
C GLU A 23 11.83 2.42 21.34
N ALA A 24 10.86 3.21 20.87
CA ALA A 24 9.47 2.79 20.76
C ALA A 24 9.31 1.62 19.80
N VAL A 25 10.00 1.64 18.65
CA VAL A 25 10.02 0.54 17.67
C VAL A 25 10.63 -0.73 18.29
N LYS A 26 11.78 -0.61 18.98
CA LYS A 26 12.42 -1.74 19.65
C LYS A 26 11.51 -2.36 20.72
N ALA A 27 10.89 -1.53 21.56
CA ALA A 27 9.96 -2.00 22.59
C ALA A 27 8.74 -2.71 21.98
N ALA A 28 8.18 -2.19 20.88
CA ALA A 28 7.07 -2.83 20.17
C ALA A 28 7.48 -4.19 19.58
N ALA A 29 8.68 -4.27 18.96
CA ALA A 29 9.18 -5.50 18.37
C ALA A 29 9.37 -6.63 19.40
N GLN A 30 9.77 -6.28 20.63
CA GLN A 30 9.95 -7.23 21.73
C GLN A 30 8.64 -7.82 22.29
N ARG A 31 7.48 -7.24 21.96
CA ARG A 31 6.18 -7.72 22.48
C ARG A 31 5.65 -8.98 21.78
N ARG A 32 6.29 -9.45 20.70
CA ARG A 32 5.83 -10.63 19.97
C ARG A 32 6.15 -11.92 20.75
N ALA A 33 5.11 -12.66 21.13
CA ALA A 33 5.25 -13.92 21.87
C ALA A 33 5.08 -15.17 20.99
N THR A 34 4.18 -15.15 20.00
CA THR A 34 3.76 -16.35 19.26
C THR A 34 4.19 -16.37 17.79
N GLY A 35 4.69 -15.25 17.26
CA GLY A 35 5.00 -15.11 15.84
C GLY A 35 3.79 -15.10 14.91
N LYS A 36 2.55 -15.18 15.43
CA LYS A 36 1.34 -15.07 14.61
C LYS A 36 1.24 -13.68 13.97
N VAL A 37 0.95 -13.65 12.67
CA VAL A 37 0.76 -12.44 11.88
C VAL A 37 -0.68 -12.42 11.37
N TYR A 38 -1.35 -11.28 11.53
CA TYR A 38 -2.69 -11.05 11.02
C TYR A 38 -2.65 -9.91 10.02
N SER A 39 -3.22 -10.12 8.83
CA SER A 39 -3.46 -9.02 7.90
C SER A 39 -4.58 -8.15 8.44
N LEU A 40 -4.34 -6.83 8.50
CA LEU A 40 -5.36 -5.83 8.80
C LEU A 40 -5.86 -5.12 7.52
N ALA A 41 -5.37 -5.57 6.35
CA ALA A 41 -5.79 -5.04 5.07
C ALA A 41 -7.03 -5.80 4.56
N ILE A 42 -7.98 -5.07 4.00
CA ILE A 42 -9.02 -5.67 3.15
C ILE A 42 -8.41 -6.07 1.80
N GLN A 43 -9.01 -7.05 1.13
CA GLN A 43 -8.59 -7.42 -0.20
C GLN A 43 -8.85 -6.28 -1.18
N LEU A 44 -7.83 -5.88 -1.94
CA LEU A 44 -7.92 -4.77 -2.90
C LEU A 44 -8.49 -5.26 -4.24
N THR A 45 -9.80 -5.45 -4.28
CA THR A 45 -10.57 -5.79 -5.49
C THR A 45 -11.76 -4.87 -5.62
N ARG A 46 -12.37 -4.84 -6.82
CA ARG A 46 -13.59 -4.08 -7.07
C ARG A 46 -14.74 -4.49 -6.13
N GLU A 47 -14.80 -5.77 -5.78
CA GLU A 47 -15.90 -6.36 -5.01
C GLU A 47 -15.70 -6.24 -3.49
N SER A 48 -14.45 -6.30 -3.02
CA SER A 48 -14.15 -6.32 -1.59
C SER A 48 -13.95 -4.93 -0.99
N VAL A 49 -13.62 -3.94 -1.82
CA VAL A 49 -13.41 -2.57 -1.37
C VAL A 49 -14.75 -1.84 -1.34
N PRO A 50 -15.18 -1.29 -0.19
CA PRO A 50 -16.41 -0.52 -0.11
C PRO A 50 -16.39 0.68 -1.07
N ALA A 51 -17.52 0.94 -1.72
CA ALA A 51 -17.70 2.15 -2.51
C ALA A 51 -17.67 3.37 -1.59
N VAL A 52 -16.71 4.29 -1.83
CA VAL A 52 -16.57 5.54 -1.08
C VAL A 52 -16.91 6.70 -2.01
N HIS A 53 -18.10 7.28 -1.82
CA HIS A 53 -18.60 8.40 -2.62
C HIS A 53 -18.54 8.13 -4.14
N ASP A 54 -17.98 9.07 -4.90
CA ASP A 54 -17.79 9.09 -6.34
C ASP A 54 -16.41 8.54 -6.76
N ARG A 55 -15.64 7.95 -5.83
CA ARG A 55 -14.33 7.37 -6.14
C ARG A 55 -14.50 6.10 -6.98
N PRO A 56 -13.75 5.95 -8.08
CA PRO A 56 -13.76 4.70 -8.83
C PRO A 56 -13.20 3.56 -7.98
N ALA A 57 -13.74 2.36 -8.19
CA ALA A 57 -13.18 1.13 -7.62
C ALA A 57 -11.72 0.93 -8.09
N PRO A 58 -10.88 0.21 -7.34
CA PRO A 58 -9.55 -0.14 -7.83
C PRO A 58 -9.68 -1.05 -9.05
N GLU A 59 -8.81 -0.84 -10.04
CA GLU A 59 -8.80 -1.58 -11.29
C GLU A 59 -7.42 -2.20 -11.52
N ARG A 60 -7.42 -3.51 -11.78
CA ARG A 60 -6.25 -4.28 -12.19
C ARG A 60 -6.36 -4.58 -13.68
N TYR A 61 -5.36 -4.15 -14.43
CA TYR A 61 -5.20 -4.43 -15.85
C TYR A 61 -4.06 -5.40 -16.03
N THR A 62 -4.36 -6.61 -16.46
CA THR A 62 -3.33 -7.61 -16.75
C THR A 62 -2.74 -7.34 -18.13
N LEU A 63 -1.43 -7.12 -18.17
CA LEU A 63 -0.68 -6.85 -19.41
C LEU A 63 -0.17 -8.14 -20.04
N THR A 64 0.40 -9.04 -19.22
CA THR A 64 0.90 -10.34 -19.67
C THR A 64 0.66 -11.40 -18.59
N THR A 65 0.47 -12.64 -19.03
CA THR A 65 0.37 -13.82 -18.18
C THR A 65 1.08 -15.02 -18.77
N MET A 66 1.22 -16.09 -17.98
CA MET A 66 1.68 -17.39 -18.51
C MET A 66 0.80 -17.93 -19.65
N ALA A 67 -0.49 -17.55 -19.71
CA ALA A 67 -1.38 -18.00 -20.77
C ALA A 67 -1.04 -17.40 -22.14
N ASP A 68 -0.18 -16.38 -22.17
CA ASP A 68 0.26 -15.68 -23.37
C ASP A 68 1.54 -16.29 -23.97
N ILE A 69 2.20 -17.23 -23.27
CA ILE A 69 3.38 -17.94 -23.78
C ILE A 69 3.04 -18.63 -25.11
N GLY A 70 3.83 -18.33 -26.14
CA GLY A 70 3.64 -18.85 -27.51
C GLY A 70 2.53 -18.17 -28.30
N ARG A 71 1.78 -17.22 -27.71
CA ARG A 71 0.74 -16.43 -28.39
C ARG A 71 1.22 -15.04 -28.82
N VAL A 72 2.23 -14.50 -28.13
CA VAL A 72 2.89 -13.23 -28.45
C VAL A 72 4.39 -13.45 -28.61
N PRO A 73 5.06 -12.71 -29.53
CA PRO A 73 6.51 -12.76 -29.66
C PRO A 73 7.18 -12.43 -28.32
N PRO A 74 8.24 -13.15 -27.94
CA PRO A 74 8.91 -12.91 -26.67
C PRO A 74 9.54 -11.51 -26.67
N ILE A 75 9.26 -10.74 -25.61
CA ILE A 75 9.83 -9.39 -25.41
C ILE A 75 11.33 -9.51 -25.03
N PHE A 76 11.73 -10.65 -24.47
CA PHE A 76 13.09 -11.00 -24.08
C PHE A 76 13.40 -12.45 -24.48
N GLU A 77 14.66 -12.76 -24.79
CA GLU A 77 15.08 -14.16 -24.88
C GLU A 77 14.95 -14.82 -23.50
N ILE A 78 13.96 -15.68 -23.37
CA ILE A 78 13.63 -16.39 -22.14
C ILE A 78 13.62 -17.90 -22.43
N GLY A 79 14.01 -18.69 -21.42
CA GLY A 79 14.03 -20.14 -21.53
C GLY A 79 12.64 -20.71 -21.86
N GLU A 80 12.62 -21.89 -22.47
CA GLU A 80 11.36 -22.57 -22.79
C GLU A 80 10.49 -22.76 -21.53
N GLY A 81 9.21 -22.38 -21.62
CA GLY A 81 8.26 -22.44 -20.50
C GLY A 81 8.42 -21.33 -19.46
N VAL A 82 9.33 -20.36 -19.67
CA VAL A 82 9.47 -19.18 -18.81
C VAL A 82 8.62 -18.04 -19.38
N GLY A 83 8.00 -17.27 -18.49
CA GLY A 83 7.30 -16.04 -18.83
C GLY A 83 7.23 -15.10 -17.62
N ALA A 84 6.58 -13.95 -17.80
CA ALA A 84 6.24 -13.03 -16.71
C ALA A 84 4.71 -12.88 -16.59
N ASN A 85 4.23 -12.60 -15.38
CA ASN A 85 2.90 -12.03 -15.19
C ASN A 85 3.11 -10.55 -14.86
N GLU A 86 2.44 -9.67 -15.60
CA GLU A 86 2.56 -8.24 -15.43
C GLU A 86 1.18 -7.62 -15.33
N ASP A 87 1.02 -6.69 -14.40
CA ASP A 87 -0.24 -6.02 -14.13
C ASP A 87 -0.01 -4.53 -13.87
N VAL A 88 -0.98 -3.71 -14.26
CA VAL A 88 -1.12 -2.32 -13.84
C VAL A 88 -2.27 -2.23 -12.85
N LEU A 89 -2.03 -1.58 -11.71
CA LEU A 89 -3.05 -1.26 -10.73
C LEU A 89 -3.31 0.25 -10.76
N THR A 90 -4.56 0.63 -11.00
CA THR A 90 -5.03 2.01 -10.88
C THR A 90 -6.01 2.09 -9.72
N MET A 91 -5.76 3.02 -8.80
CA MET A 91 -6.62 3.23 -7.63
C MET A 91 -6.51 4.66 -7.11
N PRO A 92 -7.60 5.22 -6.55
CA PRO A 92 -7.51 6.41 -5.72
C PRO A 92 -6.64 6.15 -4.47
N SER A 93 -5.86 7.13 -4.02
CA SER A 93 -4.99 6.99 -2.85
C SER A 93 -5.74 6.74 -1.52
N HIS A 94 -7.02 7.10 -1.48
CA HIS A 94 -7.89 7.01 -0.31
C HIS A 94 -8.94 5.90 -0.46
N ILE A 95 -8.54 4.73 -0.98
CA ILE A 95 -9.43 3.59 -1.17
C ILE A 95 -8.86 2.34 -0.49
N GLY A 96 -9.75 1.50 0.04
CA GLY A 96 -9.37 0.33 0.83
C GLY A 96 -8.67 0.69 2.14
N THR A 97 -7.83 -0.21 2.67
CA THR A 97 -7.01 0.07 3.86
C THR A 97 -5.86 1.01 3.48
N HIS A 98 -5.86 2.24 4.01
CA HIS A 98 -4.88 3.29 3.67
C HIS A 98 -4.51 4.16 4.89
N MET A 99 -3.60 5.11 4.70
CA MET A 99 -3.25 6.16 5.66
C MET A 99 -3.41 7.53 5.00
N ASP A 100 -4.11 8.44 5.67
CA ASP A 100 -4.21 9.84 5.25
C ASP A 100 -3.00 10.62 5.76
N ALA A 101 -2.32 11.31 4.85
CA ALA A 101 -1.24 12.23 5.21
C ALA A 101 -1.80 13.52 5.83
N LEU A 102 -0.94 14.30 6.51
CA LEU A 102 -1.33 15.61 7.06
C LEU A 102 -1.84 16.58 5.98
N SER A 103 -1.33 16.47 4.76
CA SER A 103 -1.74 17.27 3.60
C SER A 103 -3.04 16.78 2.94
N HIS A 104 -3.69 15.74 3.46
CA HIS A 104 -4.97 15.25 2.92
C HIS A 104 -6.06 16.33 2.95
N VAL A 105 -6.07 17.13 4.03
CA VAL A 105 -6.99 18.24 4.24
C VAL A 105 -6.16 19.50 4.40
N THR A 106 -6.42 20.50 3.56
CA THR A 106 -5.75 21.79 3.56
C THR A 106 -6.68 22.90 4.01
#